data_AF-A0A1M3P860-F1
#
_entry.id   AF-A0A1M3P860-F1
#
_cell.length_a   1.000
_cell.length_b   1.000
_cell.length_c   1.000
_cell.angle_alpha   90.00
_cell.angle_beta   90.00
_cell.angle_gamma   90.00
#
_symmetry.space_group_name_H-M   'P 1'
#
loop_
_entity.id
_entity.type
_entity.pdbx_description
1 polymer ?
#
loop_
_entity_poly.entity_id
_entity_poly.type
_entity_poly.pdbx_seq_one_letter_code
_entity_poly.pdbx_strand_id
1 'polypeptide(L)'
;MDITELLLHPVRLRILHAVLDGRPFSTSQLCGRLPDISTATLYRQVALLVDGGLLDIEGETRVRGAVERTYRLQPAKTSMSPEAISAMTKDDHRRGFAAAIAAVVGEFNAYLDRDDANPLADSVSYRQFALWLSNEEKDAFIDEIVTAIRARIENAPSPERRRHLLSTILFPTGSG
;
A
#
# COMPACT_ATOMS: atom_id res chain seq x y z
N MET A 1 -8.70 16.48 8.75
CA MET A 1 -7.44 15.79 9.07
C MET A 1 -6.49 16.05 7.91
N ASP A 2 -5.23 16.36 8.18
CA ASP A 2 -4.23 16.52 7.11
C ASP A 2 -3.93 15.17 6.45
N ILE A 3 -3.59 15.16 5.15
CA ILE A 3 -3.29 13.95 4.39
C ILE A 3 -2.09 13.21 4.99
N THR A 4 -1.13 13.94 5.55
CA THR A 4 0.02 13.41 6.28
C THR A 4 -0.44 12.63 7.51
N GLU A 5 -1.32 13.20 8.32
CA GLU A 5 -1.88 12.53 9.50
C GLU A 5 -2.69 11.29 9.09
N LEU A 6 -3.47 11.40 8.00
CA LEU A 6 -4.26 10.30 7.46
C LEU A 6 -3.38 9.17 6.91
N LEU A 7 -2.28 9.47 6.22
CA LEU A 7 -1.40 8.47 5.64
C LEU A 7 -0.39 7.89 6.61
N LEU A 8 0.05 8.59 7.66
CA LEU A 8 1.12 8.08 8.54
C LEU A 8 0.64 7.17 9.67
N HIS A 9 -0.65 6.85 9.73
CA HIS A 9 -1.16 5.93 10.73
C HIS A 9 -0.95 4.47 10.30
N PRO A 10 -0.32 3.62 11.13
CA PRO A 10 0.08 2.27 10.74
C PRO A 10 -1.05 1.41 10.18
N VAL A 11 -2.22 1.43 10.82
CA VAL A 11 -3.38 0.66 10.34
C VAL A 11 -3.92 1.21 9.02
N ARG A 12 -3.86 2.52 8.79
CA ARG A 12 -4.38 3.12 7.54
C ARG A 12 -3.49 2.77 6.36
N LEU A 13 -2.16 2.81 6.53
CA LEU A 13 -1.23 2.32 5.50
C LEU A 13 -1.48 0.85 5.17
N ARG A 14 -1.67 0.01 6.18
CA ARG A 14 -1.98 -1.42 5.97
C ARG A 14 -3.29 -1.62 5.21
N ILE A 15 -4.35 -0.86 5.54
CA ILE A 15 -5.61 -0.88 4.78
C ILE A 15 -5.36 -0.47 3.33
N LEU A 16 -4.67 0.66 3.10
CA LEU A 16 -4.39 1.15 1.75
C LEU A 16 -3.60 0.12 0.94
N HIS A 17 -2.55 -0.47 1.51
CA HIS A 17 -1.74 -1.51 0.87
C HIS A 17 -2.57 -2.73 0.46
N ALA A 18 -3.45 -3.20 1.36
CA ALA A 18 -4.34 -4.33 1.11
C ALA A 18 -5.29 -4.09 -0.09
N VAL A 19 -5.58 -2.83 -0.43
CA VAL A 19 -6.54 -2.42 -1.47
C VAL A 19 -5.90 -1.64 -2.64
N LEU A 20 -4.57 -1.68 -2.76
CA LEU A 20 -3.80 -1.02 -3.83
C LEU A 20 -4.17 -1.49 -5.25
N ASP A 21 -4.84 -2.63 -5.40
CA ASP A 21 -5.34 -3.07 -6.72
C ASP A 21 -6.54 -2.28 -7.24
N GLY A 22 -7.03 -1.30 -6.47
CA GLY A 22 -8.16 -0.45 -6.84
C GLY A 22 -9.49 -1.21 -6.96
N ARG A 23 -9.52 -2.49 -6.58
CA ARG A 23 -10.73 -3.29 -6.65
C ARG A 23 -11.69 -2.87 -5.55
N PRO A 24 -13.01 -2.94 -5.82
CA PRO A 24 -14.01 -2.76 -4.77
C PRO A 24 -13.79 -3.76 -3.64
N PHE A 25 -13.95 -3.30 -2.40
CA PHE A 25 -13.82 -4.16 -1.23
C PHE A 25 -14.86 -3.83 -0.16
N SER A 26 -15.27 -4.82 0.63
CA SER A 26 -16.03 -4.59 1.86
C SER A 26 -15.14 -4.65 3.09
N THR A 27 -15.63 -4.12 4.22
CA THR A 27 -14.90 -4.24 5.50
C THR A 27 -14.72 -5.71 5.90
N SER A 28 -15.68 -6.58 5.57
CA SER A 28 -15.57 -8.03 5.83
C SER A 28 -14.40 -8.66 5.06
N GLN A 29 -14.21 -8.26 3.81
CA GLN A 29 -13.07 -8.71 3.01
C GLN A 29 -11.75 -8.16 3.58
N LEU A 30 -11.72 -6.92 4.07
CA LEU A 30 -10.56 -6.38 4.77
C LEU A 30 -10.22 -7.17 6.04
N CYS A 31 -11.21 -7.59 6.83
CA CYS A 31 -10.99 -8.45 7.99
C CYS A 31 -10.29 -9.77 7.62
N GLY A 32 -10.65 -10.34 6.46
CA GLY A 32 -9.98 -11.54 5.94
C GLY A 32 -8.54 -11.28 5.48
N ARG A 33 -8.25 -10.09 4.95
CA ARG A 33 -6.88 -9.69 4.50
C ARG A 33 -5.98 -9.26 5.66
N LEU A 34 -6.56 -8.71 6.73
CA LEU A 34 -5.86 -8.14 7.88
C LEU A 34 -6.36 -8.78 9.19
N PRO A 35 -6.21 -10.11 9.36
CA PRO A 35 -6.83 -10.85 10.47
C PRO A 35 -6.29 -10.47 11.85
N ASP A 36 -5.11 -9.86 11.91
CA ASP A 36 -4.47 -9.39 13.14
C ASP A 36 -5.00 -8.02 13.61
N ILE A 37 -5.84 -7.35 12.81
CA ILE A 37 -6.46 -6.07 13.16
C ILE A 37 -7.91 -6.31 13.58
N SER A 38 -8.27 -5.90 14.80
CA SER A 38 -9.65 -6.02 15.28
C SER A 38 -10.67 -5.36 14.32
N THR A 39 -11.81 -6.04 14.11
CA THR A 39 -12.92 -5.55 13.28
C THR A 39 -13.32 -4.11 13.63
N ALA A 40 -13.49 -3.81 14.91
CA ALA A 40 -13.84 -2.46 15.38
C ALA A 40 -12.80 -1.40 14.98
N THR A 41 -11.52 -1.76 14.96
CA THR A 41 -10.45 -0.86 14.50
C THR A 41 -10.49 -0.70 12.99
N LEU A 42 -10.71 -1.76 12.21
CA LEU A 42 -10.87 -1.65 10.75
C LEU A 42 -12.02 -0.72 10.38
N TYR A 43 -13.20 -0.89 10.97
CA TYR A 43 -14.35 0.01 10.74
C TYR A 43 -14.02 1.48 11.05
N ARG A 44 -13.38 1.75 12.20
CA ARG A 44 -12.99 3.10 12.60
C ARG A 44 -12.01 3.72 11.59
N GLN A 45 -11.01 2.96 11.14
CA GLN A 45 -10.00 3.47 10.22
C GLN A 45 -10.53 3.64 8.79
N VAL A 46 -11.40 2.74 8.33
CA VAL A 46 -12.10 2.89 7.04
C VAL A 46 -12.95 4.15 7.03
N ALA A 47 -13.69 4.43 8.11
CA ALA A 47 -14.47 5.67 8.22
C ALA A 47 -13.58 6.92 8.08
N LEU A 48 -12.45 6.97 8.80
CA LEU A 48 -11.49 8.08 8.69
C LEU A 48 -10.90 8.22 7.28
N LEU A 49 -10.65 7.11 6.58
CA LEU A 49 -10.16 7.11 5.20
C LEU A 49 -11.23 7.62 4.21
N VAL A 50 -12.52 7.32 4.45
CA VAL A 50 -13.64 7.87 3.68
C VAL A 50 -13.80 9.37 3.95
N ASP A 51 -13.80 9.78 5.22
CA ASP A 51 -13.90 11.20 5.60
C ASP A 51 -12.74 12.04 5.04
N GLY A 52 -11.56 11.43 4.94
CA GLY A 52 -10.38 12.02 4.30
C GLY A 52 -10.38 11.93 2.77
N GLY A 53 -11.41 11.33 2.15
CA GLY A 53 -11.56 11.22 0.71
C GLY A 53 -10.60 10.26 0.01
N LEU A 54 -9.87 9.41 0.76
CA LEU A 54 -9.00 8.38 0.19
C LEU A 54 -9.79 7.15 -0.28
N LEU A 55 -10.94 6.89 0.33
CA LEU A 55 -11.86 5.83 -0.07
C LEU A 55 -13.21 6.45 -0.43
N ASP A 56 -13.78 6.01 -1.55
CA ASP A 56 -15.16 6.33 -1.90
C ASP A 56 -16.08 5.14 -1.58
N ILE A 57 -17.33 5.44 -1.24
CA ILE A 57 -18.39 4.43 -1.12
C ILE A 57 -18.94 4.19 -2.53
N GLU A 58 -18.68 2.99 -3.07
CA GLU A 58 -19.18 2.61 -4.40
C GLU A 58 -20.63 2.12 -4.35
N GLY A 59 -21.05 1.52 -3.23
CA GLY A 59 -22.42 1.08 -3.07
C GLY A 59 -22.71 0.48 -1.70
N GLU A 60 -23.98 0.19 -1.48
CA GLU A 60 -24.48 -0.46 -0.26
C GLU A 60 -25.33 -1.67 -0.64
N THR A 61 -25.12 -2.80 0.03
CA THR A 61 -25.88 -4.04 -0.17
C THR A 61 -26.37 -4.57 1.17
N ARG A 62 -27.58 -5.13 1.21
CA ARG A 62 -28.09 -5.81 2.42
C ARG A 62 -27.59 -7.25 2.46
N VAL A 63 -26.84 -7.60 3.49
CA VAL A 63 -26.35 -8.96 3.75
C VAL A 63 -26.89 -9.40 5.10
N ARG A 64 -27.73 -10.44 5.13
CA ARG A 64 -28.34 -11.00 6.35
C ARG A 64 -28.99 -9.96 7.28
N GLY A 65 -29.65 -8.96 6.69
CA GLY A 65 -30.36 -7.90 7.43
C GLY A 65 -29.51 -6.70 7.85
N ALA A 66 -28.18 -6.77 7.71
CA ALA A 66 -27.27 -5.63 7.91
C ALA A 66 -26.93 -4.96 6.57
N VAL A 67 -26.69 -3.64 6.60
CA VAL A 67 -26.17 -2.91 5.43
C VAL A 67 -24.65 -3.07 5.42
N GLU A 68 -24.12 -3.67 4.37
CA GLU A 68 -22.69 -3.73 4.08
C GLU A 68 -22.36 -2.71 2.97
N ARG A 69 -21.30 -1.93 3.20
CA ARG A 69 -20.79 -0.97 2.22
C ARG A 69 -19.64 -1.58 1.43
N THR A 70 -19.59 -1.22 0.16
CA THR A 70 -18.47 -1.49 -0.72
C THR A 70 -17.70 -0.19 -0.95
N TYR A 71 -16.38 -0.26 -0.81
CA TYR A 71 -15.46 0.87 -0.91
C TYR A 71 -14.51 0.69 -2.09
N ARG A 72 -14.01 1.79 -2.64
CA ARG A 72 -12.94 1.80 -3.63
C ARG A 72 -11.88 2.82 -3.26
N LEU A 73 -10.60 2.45 -3.44
CA LEU A 73 -9.47 3.35 -3.27
C LEU A 73 -9.48 4.45 -4.35
N GLN A 74 -9.12 5.68 -3.98
CA GLN A 74 -8.87 6.78 -4.91
C GLN A 74 -7.37 7.03 -5.08
N PRO A 75 -6.67 6.39 -6.05
CA PRO A 75 -5.21 6.44 -6.14
C PRO A 75 -4.67 7.85 -6.41
N ALA A 76 -5.44 8.67 -7.14
CA ALA A 76 -5.09 10.07 -7.39
C ALA A 76 -5.00 10.92 -6.12
N LYS A 77 -5.63 10.47 -5.03
CA LYS A 77 -5.64 11.14 -3.73
C LYS A 77 -4.69 10.51 -2.71
N THR A 78 -4.04 9.39 -3.03
CA THR A 78 -3.04 8.77 -2.15
C THR A 78 -1.64 9.34 -2.34
N SER A 79 -1.44 10.24 -3.31
CA SER A 79 -0.18 10.96 -3.47
C SER A 79 -0.10 12.10 -2.46
N MET A 80 1.02 12.16 -1.73
CA MET A 80 1.35 13.34 -0.93
C MET A 80 1.92 14.42 -1.85
N SER A 81 1.51 15.67 -1.65
CA SER A 81 2.11 16.78 -2.38
C SER A 81 3.57 16.98 -1.93
N PRO A 82 4.44 17.56 -2.77
CA PRO A 82 5.82 17.90 -2.39
C PRO A 82 5.88 18.76 -1.12
N GLU A 83 4.92 19.66 -0.93
CA GLU A 83 4.81 20.53 0.23
C GLU A 83 4.47 19.73 1.50
N ALA A 84 3.55 18.77 1.40
CA ALA A 84 3.20 17.88 2.51
C ALA A 84 4.39 16.99 2.92
N ILE A 85 5.14 16.46 1.94
CA ILE A 85 6.36 15.69 2.21
C ILE A 85 7.43 16.56 2.86
N SER A 86 7.63 17.78 2.38
CA SER A 86 8.61 18.73 2.93
C SER A 86 8.27 19.16 4.37
N ALA A 87 6.98 19.19 4.72
CA ALA A 87 6.51 19.51 6.06
C ALA A 87 6.68 18.34 7.07
N MET A 88 6.93 17.12 6.61
CA MET A 88 7.10 15.96 7.49
C MET A 88 8.36 16.09 8.36
N THR A 89 8.21 15.84 9.65
CA THR A 89 9.35 15.74 10.54
C THR A 89 10.12 14.44 10.32
N LYS A 90 11.35 14.36 10.84
CA LYS A 90 12.11 13.09 10.83
C LYS A 90 11.38 11.96 11.56
N ASP A 91 10.63 12.28 12.62
CA ASP A 91 9.85 11.28 13.36
C ASP A 91 8.62 10.82 12.56
N ASP A 92 8.02 11.70 11.77
CA ASP A 92 6.96 11.32 10.82
C ASP A 92 7.46 10.31 9.81
N HIS A 93 8.64 10.54 9.21
CA HIS A 93 9.26 9.58 8.29
C HIS A 93 9.59 8.25 8.97
N ARG A 94 10.08 8.24 10.22
CA ARG A 94 10.36 7.01 10.97
C ARG A 94 9.08 6.19 11.19
N ARG A 95 8.00 6.85 11.64
CA ARG A 95 6.71 6.19 11.88
C ARG A 95 6.10 5.66 10.58
N GLY A 96 6.09 6.48 9.53
CA GLY A 96 5.58 6.10 8.21
C GLY A 96 6.35 4.93 7.59
N PHE A 97 7.68 4.97 7.64
CA PHE A 97 8.52 3.90 7.13
C PHE A 97 8.28 2.59 7.89
N ALA A 98 8.28 2.61 9.23
CA ALA A 98 8.01 1.41 10.03
C ALA A 98 6.63 0.80 9.72
N ALA A 99 5.61 1.65 9.56
CA ALA A 99 4.28 1.23 9.16
C ALA A 99 4.24 0.60 7.75
N ALA A 100 4.92 1.22 6.78
CA ALA A 100 5.00 0.69 5.42
C ALA A 100 5.70 -0.68 5.38
N ILE A 101 6.81 -0.85 6.10
CA ILE A 101 7.50 -2.15 6.22
C ILE A 101 6.60 -3.19 6.90
N ALA A 102 5.93 -2.83 8.00
CA ALA A 102 5.00 -3.74 8.66
C ALA A 102 3.86 -4.19 7.73
N ALA A 103 3.38 -3.31 6.85
CA ALA A 103 2.40 -3.66 5.83
C ALA A 103 2.96 -4.67 4.81
N VAL A 104 4.17 -4.45 4.32
CA VAL A 104 4.86 -5.38 3.39
C VAL A 104 5.07 -6.75 4.05
N VAL A 105 5.49 -6.79 5.31
CA VAL A 105 5.64 -8.04 6.07
C VAL A 105 4.30 -8.76 6.20
N GLY A 106 3.21 -8.04 6.49
CA GLY A 106 1.86 -8.62 6.57
C GLY A 106 1.41 -9.26 5.25
N GLU A 107 1.59 -8.56 4.12
CA GLU A 107 1.28 -9.08 2.79
C GLU A 107 2.14 -10.30 2.43
N PHE A 108 3.42 -10.30 2.82
CA PHE A 108 4.32 -11.41 2.57
C PHE A 108 3.92 -12.66 3.38
N ASN A 109 3.57 -12.50 4.66
CA ASN A 109 3.06 -13.61 5.47
C ASN A 109 1.76 -14.17 4.90
N ALA A 110 0.81 -13.30 4.50
CA ALA A 110 -0.43 -13.72 3.87
C ALA A 110 -0.23 -14.43 2.52
N TYR A 111 0.88 -14.15 1.82
CA TYR A 111 1.30 -14.93 0.65
C TYR A 111 1.80 -16.31 1.06
N LEU A 112 2.66 -16.41 2.08
CA LEU A 112 3.23 -17.68 2.56
C LEU A 112 2.20 -18.61 3.22
N ASP A 113 1.14 -18.07 3.79
CA ASP A 113 0.06 -18.84 4.43
C ASP A 113 -0.86 -19.55 3.41
N ARG A 114 -0.64 -19.37 2.09
CA ARG A 114 -1.42 -20.03 1.04
C ARG A 114 -0.87 -21.43 0.77
N ASP A 115 -1.76 -22.39 0.57
CA ASP A 115 -1.41 -23.78 0.28
C ASP A 115 -0.53 -23.95 -0.97
N ASP A 116 -0.63 -23.03 -1.94
CA ASP A 116 0.10 -23.06 -3.21
C ASP A 116 1.32 -22.12 -3.28
N ALA A 117 1.71 -21.51 -2.16
CA ALA A 117 2.83 -20.57 -2.12
C ALA A 117 4.16 -21.25 -2.52
N ASN A 118 4.82 -20.75 -3.57
CA ASN A 118 6.12 -21.25 -4.00
C ASN A 118 7.08 -20.07 -4.28
N PRO A 119 7.85 -19.62 -3.28
CA PRO A 119 8.68 -18.42 -3.41
C PRO A 119 9.69 -18.48 -4.57
N LEU A 120 10.20 -19.68 -4.89
CA LEU A 120 11.13 -19.87 -5.99
C LEU A 120 10.41 -19.73 -7.34
N ALA A 121 9.30 -20.45 -7.54
CA ALA A 121 8.54 -20.39 -8.79
C ALA A 121 7.90 -19.02 -9.03
N ASP A 122 7.51 -18.33 -7.96
CA ASP A 122 6.91 -16.98 -8.01
C ASP A 122 7.96 -15.86 -8.09
N SER A 123 9.26 -16.20 -8.18
CA SER A 123 10.38 -15.25 -8.31
C SER A 123 10.45 -14.21 -7.19
N VAL A 124 10.11 -14.61 -5.96
CA VAL A 124 10.21 -13.75 -4.77
C VAL A 124 11.66 -13.30 -4.56
N SER A 125 11.86 -12.00 -4.30
CA SER A 125 13.17 -11.42 -4.02
C SER A 125 13.08 -10.30 -2.98
N TYR A 126 13.97 -10.32 -2.00
CA TYR A 126 14.16 -9.28 -0.97
C TYR A 126 15.62 -8.81 -0.91
N ARG A 127 16.35 -8.99 -2.02
CA ARG A 127 17.75 -8.57 -2.16
C ARG A 127 17.86 -7.05 -2.18
N GLN A 128 18.89 -6.53 -1.52
CA GLN A 128 19.29 -5.13 -1.57
C GLN A 128 20.57 -5.01 -2.39
N PHE A 129 20.75 -3.86 -3.04
CA PHE A 129 21.92 -3.53 -3.83
C PHE A 129 22.53 -2.23 -3.32
N ALA A 130 23.85 -2.19 -3.17
CA ALA A 130 24.58 -0.96 -2.90
C ALA A 130 24.93 -0.31 -4.25
N LEU A 131 24.43 0.90 -4.48
CA LEU A 131 24.65 1.66 -5.71
C LEU A 131 25.42 2.94 -5.35
N TRP A 132 26.51 3.20 -6.07
CA TRP A 132 27.24 4.46 -6.01
C TRP A 132 26.77 5.32 -7.16
N LEU A 133 26.06 6.41 -6.87
CA LEU A 133 25.39 7.24 -7.86
C LEU A 133 25.61 8.71 -7.53
N SER A 134 25.91 9.53 -8.55
CA SER A 134 25.75 10.98 -8.46
C SER A 134 24.25 11.34 -8.31
N ASN A 135 23.95 12.62 -8.08
CA ASN A 135 22.55 13.07 -8.06
C ASN A 135 21.88 12.87 -9.43
N GLU A 136 22.59 13.19 -10.51
CA GLU A 136 22.10 13.03 -11.89
C GLU A 136 21.88 11.55 -12.24
N GLU A 137 22.81 10.67 -11.87
CA GLU A 137 22.67 9.23 -12.09
C GLU A 137 21.51 8.64 -11.28
N LYS A 138 21.32 9.10 -10.05
CA LYS A 138 20.21 8.69 -9.18
C LYS A 138 18.86 9.13 -9.74
N ASP A 139 18.75 10.37 -10.22
CA ASP A 139 17.49 10.87 -10.79
C ASP A 139 17.14 10.11 -12.08
N ALA A 140 18.12 9.86 -12.96
CA ALA A 140 17.94 9.03 -14.15
C ALA A 140 17.49 7.59 -13.81
N PHE A 141 18.12 6.97 -12.80
CA PHE A 141 17.75 5.63 -12.33
C PHE A 141 16.31 5.56 -11.78
N ILE A 142 15.88 6.59 -11.05
CA ILE A 142 14.50 6.69 -10.58
C ILE A 142 13.53 6.77 -11.77
N ASP A 143 13.84 7.60 -12.77
CA ASP A 143 13.00 7.74 -13.96
C ASP A 143 12.86 6.44 -14.76
N GLU A 144 13.93 5.66 -14.88
CA GLU A 144 13.91 4.34 -15.50
C GLU A 144 12.96 3.36 -14.78
N ILE A 145 13.05 3.31 -13.44
CA ILE A 145 12.17 2.47 -12.60
C ILE A 145 10.71 2.92 -12.76
N VAL A 146 10.44 4.22 -12.63
CA VAL A 146 9.09 4.77 -12.72
C VAL A 146 8.50 4.49 -14.10
N THR A 147 9.29 4.63 -15.17
CA THR A 147 8.88 4.30 -16.55
C THR A 147 8.50 2.83 -16.68
N ALA A 148 9.32 1.92 -16.14
CA ALA A 148 9.03 0.49 -16.17
C ALA A 148 7.74 0.11 -15.41
N ILE A 149 7.45 0.79 -14.29
CA ILE A 149 6.23 0.60 -13.50
C ILE A 149 5.01 1.15 -14.24
N ARG A 150 5.07 2.41 -14.72
CA ARG A 150 3.95 3.08 -15.43
C ARG A 150 3.49 2.29 -16.64
N ALA A 151 4.41 1.66 -17.37
CA ALA A 151 4.09 0.82 -18.52
C ALA A 151 3.21 -0.41 -18.18
N ARG A 152 3.04 -0.76 -16.90
CA ARG A 152 2.36 -1.98 -16.45
C ARG A 152 1.27 -1.76 -15.41
N ILE A 153 1.20 -0.58 -14.79
CA ILE A 153 0.30 -0.30 -13.66
C ILE A 153 -1.19 -0.39 -14.05
N GLU A 154 -1.52 -0.16 -15.33
CA GLU A 154 -2.90 -0.23 -15.85
C GLU A 154 -3.29 -1.62 -16.39
N ASN A 155 -2.41 -2.62 -16.27
CA ASN A 155 -2.72 -3.97 -16.74
C ASN A 155 -3.92 -4.56 -15.99
N ALA A 156 -5.01 -4.80 -16.73
CA ALA A 156 -6.20 -5.44 -16.17
C ALA A 156 -5.92 -6.88 -15.72
N PRO A 157 -6.58 -7.36 -14.66
CA PRO A 157 -6.55 -8.76 -14.26
C PRO A 157 -7.03 -9.70 -15.37
N SER A 158 -6.41 -10.87 -15.49
CA SER A 158 -6.84 -11.95 -16.38
C SER A 158 -6.50 -13.32 -15.76
N PRO A 159 -7.02 -14.44 -16.31
CA PRO A 159 -6.65 -15.78 -15.83
C PRO A 159 -5.14 -16.08 -15.89
N GLU A 160 -4.40 -15.39 -16.77
CA GLU A 160 -2.94 -15.55 -16.94
C GLU A 160 -2.12 -14.60 -16.04
N ARG A 161 -2.77 -13.63 -15.39
CA ARG A 161 -2.08 -12.57 -14.64
C ARG A 161 -2.32 -12.71 -13.15
N ARG A 162 -1.22 -12.82 -12.40
CA ARG A 162 -1.23 -12.75 -10.94
C ARG A 162 -0.91 -11.32 -10.49
N ARG A 163 -1.49 -10.90 -9.37
CA ARG A 163 -1.14 -9.63 -8.71
C ARG A 163 0.20 -9.82 -8.00
N HIS A 164 1.15 -8.93 -8.25
CA HIS A 164 2.43 -8.86 -7.54
C HIS A 164 2.51 -7.55 -6.75
N LEU A 165 3.05 -7.62 -5.53
CA LEU A 165 3.39 -6.44 -4.74
C LEU A 165 4.84 -6.06 -5.01
N LEU A 166 5.08 -4.85 -5.48
CA LEU A 166 6.41 -4.27 -5.63
C LEU A 166 6.52 -3.08 -4.66
N SER A 167 7.55 -3.07 -3.83
CA SER A 167 7.89 -1.94 -2.95
C SER A 167 9.33 -1.53 -3.21
N THR A 168 9.54 -0.29 -3.64
CA THR A 168 10.86 0.28 -3.93
C THR A 168 11.29 1.18 -2.78
N ILE A 169 12.47 0.93 -2.22
CA ILE A 169 13.03 1.70 -1.10
C ILE A 169 14.43 2.14 -1.51
N LEU A 170 14.67 3.45 -1.55
CA LEU A 170 15.95 4.06 -1.88
C LEU A 170 16.23 5.19 -0.89
N PHE A 171 17.34 5.10 -0.17
CA PHE A 171 17.82 6.15 0.74
C PHE A 171 19.35 6.06 0.85
N PRO A 172 20.04 7.17 1.13
CA PRO A 172 21.47 7.13 1.35
C PRO A 172 21.76 6.40 2.67
N THR A 173 22.59 5.36 2.62
CA THR A 173 23.27 4.83 3.80
C THR A 173 24.54 5.66 3.97
N GLY A 174 24.78 6.25 5.14
CA GLY A 174 25.85 7.23 5.39
C GLY A 174 27.20 6.87 4.76
N SER A 175 27.97 7.89 4.42
CA SER A 175 29.23 7.75 3.69
C SER A 175 30.31 7.06 4.53
N GLY A 176 31.14 6.26 3.87
CA GLY A 176 32.57 6.25 4.21
C GLY A 176 33.20 7.61 3.93
#